data_AF-A0A371HKI2-F1
#
_entry.id   AF-A0A371HKI2-F1
#
_cell.length_a   1.000
_cell.length_b   1.000
_cell.length_c   1.000
_cell.angle_alpha   90.00
_cell.angle_beta   90.00
_cell.angle_gamma   90.00
#
_symmetry.space_group_name_H-M   'P 1'
#
loop_
_entity.id
_entity.type
_entity.pdbx_description
1 polymer ?
#
loop_
_entity_poly.entity_id
_entity_poly.type
_entity_poly.pdbx_seq_one_letter_code
_entity_poly.pdbx_strand_id
1 'polypeptide(L)'
;MANPSRKDWSRHLKDALWAHRTAYRTSLGMSPYQIIFGKACHLPVEIEYKAYWAVKQCNLAHDQVGKQRKFQLQELNELRLEVYENSRIYEQK
;
A
#
# COMPACT_ATOMS: atom_id res chain seq x y z
N MET A 1 -4.60 4.50 -24.76
CA MET A 1 -5.37 3.70 -25.74
C MET A 1 -6.06 2.58 -25.00
N ALA A 2 -7.39 2.61 -24.89
CA ALA A 2 -8.15 1.57 -24.18
C ALA A 2 -8.25 0.30 -25.05
N ASN A 3 -8.04 -0.87 -24.45
CA ASN A 3 -8.05 -2.16 -25.12
C ASN A 3 -9.50 -2.54 -25.54
N PRO A 4 -9.78 -3.01 -26.77
CA PRO A 4 -11.14 -3.20 -27.29
C PRO A 4 -11.82 -4.51 -26.87
N SER A 5 -11.40 -5.11 -25.76
CA SER A 5 -12.05 -6.28 -25.18
C SER A 5 -13.37 -5.85 -24.52
N ARG A 6 -14.50 -6.15 -25.17
CA ARG A 6 -15.86 -5.95 -24.64
C ARG A 6 -16.13 -6.75 -23.34
N LYS A 7 -15.18 -7.55 -22.84
CA LYS A 7 -15.31 -8.34 -21.62
C LYS A 7 -14.87 -7.61 -20.35
N ASP A 8 -14.17 -6.49 -20.45
CA ASP A 8 -13.57 -5.82 -19.28
C ASP A 8 -14.39 -4.60 -18.77
N TRP A 9 -15.58 -4.36 -19.30
CA TRP A 9 -16.45 -3.24 -18.87
C TRP A 9 -16.80 -3.29 -17.38
N SER A 10 -16.99 -4.48 -16.82
CA SER A 10 -17.30 -4.66 -15.39
C SER A 10 -16.18 -4.14 -14.49
N ARG A 11 -14.91 -4.25 -14.93
CA ARG A 11 -13.74 -3.76 -14.19
C ARG A 11 -13.70 -2.23 -14.16
N HIS A 12 -14.07 -1.58 -15.27
CA HIS A 12 -14.04 -0.13 -15.43
C HIS A 12 -15.31 0.57 -14.94
N LEU A 13 -16.38 -0.18 -14.65
CA LEU A 13 -17.67 0.38 -14.23
C LEU A 13 -17.55 1.26 -12.98
N LYS A 14 -16.73 0.84 -12.00
CA LYS A 14 -16.50 1.61 -10.78
C LYS A 14 -15.85 2.96 -11.08
N ASP A 15 -14.83 2.96 -11.94
CA ASP A 15 -14.09 4.17 -12.31
C ASP A 15 -14.95 5.11 -13.17
N ALA A 16 -15.76 4.55 -14.09
CA ALA A 16 -16.69 5.31 -14.91
C ALA A 16 -17.80 5.98 -14.07
N LEU A 17 -18.35 5.26 -13.09
CA LEU A 17 -19.33 5.82 -12.15
C LEU A 17 -18.71 6.91 -11.28
N TRP A 18 -17.47 6.72 -10.84
CA TRP A 18 -16.74 7.74 -10.08
C TRP A 18 -16.55 9.02 -10.91
N ALA A 19 -16.03 8.90 -12.12
CA ALA A 19 -15.85 10.02 -13.04
C ALA A 19 -17.18 10.74 -13.30
N HIS A 20 -18.27 9.99 -13.49
CA HIS A 20 -19.59 10.59 -13.70
C HIS A 20 -20.09 11.38 -12.48
N ARG A 21 -19.90 10.85 -11.26
CA ARG A 21 -20.36 11.51 -10.02
C ARG A 21 -19.58 12.78 -9.69
N THR A 22 -18.32 12.86 -10.09
CA THR A 22 -17.39 13.95 -9.74
C THR A 22 -17.16 14.96 -10.84
N ALA A 23 -17.38 14.61 -12.10
CA ALA A 23 -17.20 15.54 -13.22
C ALA A 23 -18.14 16.75 -13.10
N TYR A 24 -17.57 17.95 -13.18
CA TYR A 24 -18.32 19.19 -13.32
C TYR A 24 -18.89 19.27 -14.74
N ARG A 25 -20.16 18.86 -14.89
CA ARG A 25 -20.79 18.71 -16.20
C ARG A 25 -21.93 19.70 -16.44
N THR A 26 -22.44 20.31 -15.39
CA THR A 26 -23.56 21.24 -15.49
C THR A 26 -23.04 22.65 -15.79
N SER A 27 -23.79 23.44 -16.56
CA SER A 27 -23.53 24.87 -16.81
C SER A 27 -23.39 25.70 -15.52
N LEU A 28 -23.90 25.17 -14.41
CA LEU A 28 -23.80 25.71 -13.05
C LEU A 28 -22.46 25.41 -12.34
N GLY A 29 -21.54 24.67 -12.98
CA GLY A 29 -20.27 24.28 -12.37
C GLY A 29 -20.41 23.29 -11.21
N MET A 30 -21.52 22.55 -11.13
CA MET A 30 -21.77 21.54 -10.10
C MET A 30 -21.66 20.12 -10.67
N SER A 31 -21.24 19.18 -9.81
CA SER A 31 -21.23 17.76 -10.18
C SER A 31 -22.64 17.15 -10.13
N PRO A 32 -22.93 16.09 -10.91
CA PRO A 32 -24.22 15.40 -10.83
C PRO A 32 -24.57 14.92 -9.41
N TYR A 33 -23.58 14.50 -8.62
CA TYR A 33 -23.78 14.11 -7.23
C TYR A 33 -24.21 15.29 -6.34
N GLN A 34 -23.59 16.46 -6.53
CA GLN A 34 -23.95 17.68 -5.80
C GLN A 34 -25.40 18.13 -6.06
N ILE A 35 -25.88 17.97 -7.28
CA ILE A 35 -27.25 18.34 -7.65
C ILE A 35 -28.28 17.45 -6.94
N ILE A 36 -27.99 16.15 -6.81
CA ILE A 36 -28.92 15.19 -6.22
C ILE A 36 -28.87 15.23 -4.69
N PHE A 37 -27.68 15.32 -4.11
CA PHE A 37 -27.48 15.17 -2.65
C PHE A 37 -27.17 16.49 -1.93
N GLY A 38 -27.02 17.60 -2.65
CA GLY A 38 -26.70 18.91 -2.07
C GLY A 38 -25.31 19.01 -1.45
N LYS A 39 -24.44 18.01 -1.64
CA LYS A 39 -23.08 17.93 -1.07
C LYS A 39 -22.07 17.44 -2.08
N ALA A 40 -20.80 17.83 -1.92
CA ALA A 40 -19.72 17.31 -2.75
C ALA A 40 -19.58 15.78 -2.62
N CYS A 41 -19.24 15.11 -3.72
CA CYS A 41 -18.96 13.69 -3.68
C CYS A 41 -17.59 13.49 -3.00
N HIS A 42 -17.58 12.94 -1.79
CA HIS A 42 -16.35 12.43 -1.18
C HIS A 42 -15.91 11.14 -1.88
N LEU A 43 -14.64 10.76 -1.72
CA LEU A 43 -14.14 9.48 -2.23
C LEU A 43 -15.04 8.35 -1.70
N PRO A 44 -15.40 7.33 -2.50
CA PRO A 44 -16.20 6.23 -1.99
C PRO A 44 -15.41 5.53 -0.89
N VAL A 45 -16.06 5.23 0.23
CA VAL A 45 -15.46 4.52 1.38
C VAL A 45 -14.74 3.25 0.92
N GLU A 46 -15.23 2.56 -0.11
CA GLU A 46 -14.56 1.39 -0.69
C GLU A 46 -13.14 1.67 -1.21
N ILE A 47 -12.90 2.84 -1.81
CA ILE A 47 -11.59 3.22 -2.35
C ILE A 47 -10.65 3.61 -1.21
N GLU A 48 -11.13 4.42 -0.26
CA GLU A 48 -10.37 4.81 0.92
C GLU A 48 -9.97 3.58 1.75
N TYR A 49 -10.92 2.67 1.98
CA TYR A 49 -10.69 1.42 2.69
C TYR A 49 -9.63 0.55 2.00
N LYS A 50 -9.72 0.39 0.67
CA LYS A 50 -8.72 -0.37 -0.09
C LYS A 50 -7.33 0.27 -0.02
N ALA A 51 -7.24 1.59 -0.14
CA ALA A 51 -5.99 2.32 -0.03
C ALA A 51 -5.39 2.15 1.38
N TYR A 52 -6.19 2.36 2.43
CA TYR A 52 -5.80 2.13 3.81
C TYR A 52 -5.31 0.70 4.04
N TRP A 53 -6.03 -0.29 3.50
CA TRP A 53 -5.65 -1.69 3.65
C TRP A 53 -4.32 -2.02 2.95
N ALA A 54 -4.10 -1.49 1.75
CA ALA A 54 -2.84 -1.64 1.04
C ALA A 54 -1.67 -1.07 1.84
N VAL A 55 -1.82 0.16 2.37
CA VAL A 55 -0.80 0.78 3.24
C VAL A 55 -0.54 -0.04 4.49
N LYS A 56 -1.60 -0.52 5.15
CA LYS A 56 -1.49 -1.36 6.35
C LYS A 56 -0.71 -2.66 6.08
N GLN A 57 -0.96 -3.30 4.94
CA GLN A 57 -0.24 -4.51 4.52
C GLN A 57 1.24 -4.24 4.23
N CYS A 58 1.55 -3.15 3.53
CA CYS A 58 2.93 -2.75 3.29
C CYS A 58 3.70 -2.53 4.60
N ASN A 59 3.11 -1.80 5.55
CA ASN A 59 3.75 -1.54 6.85
C ASN A 59 3.99 -2.82 7.65
N LEU A 60 3.01 -3.74 7.68
CA LEU A 60 3.18 -5.04 8.34
C LEU A 60 4.32 -5.86 7.73
N ALA A 61 4.43 -5.85 6.40
CA ALA A 61 5.53 -6.51 5.70
C ALA A 61 6.88 -5.87 6.06
N HIS A 62 6.97 -4.55 6.13
CA HIS A 62 8.17 -3.83 6.56
C HIS A 62 8.57 -4.18 8.01
N ASP A 63 7.62 -4.26 8.93
CA ASP A 63 7.89 -4.67 10.31
C ASP A 63 8.45 -6.09 10.39
N GLN A 64 7.90 -7.01 9.61
CA GLN A 64 8.37 -8.39 9.56
C GLN A 64 9.81 -8.46 9.01
N VAL A 65 10.10 -7.72 7.93
CA VAL A 65 11.46 -7.62 7.37
C VAL A 65 12.42 -6.99 8.39
N GLY A 66 11.98 -5.97 9.12
CA GLY A 66 12.77 -5.33 10.18
C GLY A 66 13.14 -6.31 11.29
N LYS A 67 12.20 -7.13 11.75
CA LYS A 67 12.44 -8.19 12.74
C LYS A 67 13.41 -9.25 12.21
N GLN A 68 13.22 -9.72 10.98
CA GLN A 68 14.11 -10.71 10.36
C GLN A 68 15.54 -10.19 10.25
N ARG A 69 15.71 -8.95 9.77
CA ARG A 69 17.03 -8.31 9.68
C ARG A 69 17.69 -8.19 11.05
N LYS A 70 16.94 -7.82 12.08
CA LYS A 70 17.47 -7.72 13.45
C LYS A 70 17.98 -9.08 13.95
N PHE A 71 17.24 -10.15 13.69
CA PHE A 71 17.64 -11.51 14.06
C PHE A 71 18.94 -11.93 13.33
N GLN A 72 19.01 -11.71 12.02
CA GLN A 72 20.23 -12.00 11.24
C GLN A 72 21.46 -11.22 11.72
N LEU A 73 21.29 -9.96 12.12
CA LEU A 73 22.38 -9.17 12.69
C LEU A 73 22.83 -9.70 14.06
N GLN A 74 21.91 -10.24 14.85
CA GLN A 74 22.24 -10.85 16.13
C GLN A 74 23.07 -12.12 15.94
N GLU A 75 22.66 -13.02 15.05
CA GLU A 75 23.40 -14.25 14.71
C GLU A 75 24.83 -13.92 14.23
N LEU A 76 24.99 -12.92 13.36
CA LEU A 76 26.31 -12.49 12.89
C LEU A 76 27.20 -11.96 14.02
N ASN A 77 26.61 -11.27 15.00
CA ASN A 77 27.37 -10.77 16.14
C ASN A 77 27.80 -11.88 17.09
N GLU A 78 26.96 -12.91 17.26
CA GLU A 78 27.29 -14.12 18.03
C GLU A 78 28.44 -14.88 17.37
N LEU A 79 28.38 -15.13 16.05
CA LEU A 79 29.48 -15.77 15.30
C LEU A 79 30.78 -14.96 15.39
N ARG A 80 30.69 -13.63 15.33
CA ARG A 80 31.86 -12.76 15.48
C ARG A 80 32.49 -12.89 16.88
N LEU A 81 31.66 -12.95 17.91
CA LEU A 81 32.12 -13.12 19.30
C LEU A 81 32.84 -14.47 19.46
N GLU A 82 32.26 -15.55 18.93
CA GLU A 82 32.86 -16.88 18.95
C GLU A 82 34.24 -16.90 18.27
N VAL A 83 34.38 -16.25 17.10
CA VAL A 83 35.68 -16.13 16.42
C VAL A 83 36.70 -15.35 17.26
N TYR A 84 36.29 -14.26 17.92
CA TYR A 84 37.18 -13.50 18.80
C TYR A 84 37.63 -14.32 20.02
N GLU A 85 36.73 -15.07 20.63
CA GLU A 85 37.05 -15.95 21.76
C GLU A 85 38.02 -17.06 21.33
N ASN A 86 37.74 -17.71 20.20
CA ASN A 86 38.62 -18.72 19.62
C ASN A 86 40.02 -18.15 19.34
N SER A 87 40.10 -16.97 18.72
CA SER A 87 41.38 -16.29 18.46
C SER A 87 42.17 -16.00 19.74
N ARG A 88 41.51 -15.53 20.81
CA ARG A 88 42.17 -15.29 22.10
C ARG A 88 42.70 -16.57 22.73
N ILE A 89 41.98 -17.69 22.59
CA ILE A 89 42.44 -19.00 23.07
C ILE A 89 43.67 -19.45 22.29
N TYR A 90 43.73 -19.24 20.97
CA TYR A 90 44.91 -19.58 20.17
C TYR A 90 46.15 -18.76 20.56
N GLU A 91 46.00 -17.46 20.82
CA GLU A 91 47.15 -16.62 21.23
C GLU A 91 47.63 -16.89 22.67
N GLN A 92 46.79 -17.50 23.51
CA GLN A 92 47.16 -17.89 24.88
C GLN A 92 47.85 -19.26 24.97
N LYS A 93 48.01 -19.97 23.85
CA LYS A 93 48.62 -21.29 23.75
C LYS A 93 50.03 -21.22 23.18
#